data_AF-S7U132-F1
#
_entry.id   AF-S7U132-F1
#
_cell.length_a   1.000
_cell.length_b   1.000
_cell.length_c   1.000
_cell.angle_alpha   90.00
_cell.angle_beta   90.00
_cell.angle_gamma   90.00
#
_symmetry.space_group_name_H-M   'P 1'
#
loop_
_entity.id
_entity.type
_entity.pdbx_description
1 polymer ?
#
loop_
_entity_poly.entity_id
_entity_poly.type
_entity_poly.pdbx_seq_one_letter_code
_entity_poly.pdbx_strand_id
1 'polypeptide(L)'
;MLTCFCSKSQWILKNLLTIFSASILSVSNALPAGAAAERILVIDKAGQNVVLFTGGKRIAEFPATFGIDPVSDKYRVLDYATPEGGYFIAYKKMKTRFHRTLGLSYPNLVDAEKGLAGGVISSGEYRRIYSAVRRSRPAPHDTGLGGGIAIHGGGVFRYFAESRERDWTEGCIALNDNDIETLFNTCQVGDPVIIFDSRKTLYGIIRPFTRGEATDENGMPVCPEGVCPYRIEFPTFLGRTTVTVKEGKAFGRSVKVVIHDGDDKTPRLVLIDRNADGRISPLDEVRGTLVQGRSFDAVYDIVRKAVVAVLSRGEIPESALMDHTGPEPGTSQSRDA
;
A
#
# COMPACT_ATOMS: atom_id res chain seq x y z
N MET A 1 -38.82 3.51 -76.72
CA MET A 1 -38.94 4.89 -77.25
C MET A 1 -38.80 5.84 -76.08
N LEU A 2 -37.60 6.38 -75.89
CA LEU A 2 -37.21 7.77 -76.21
C LEU A 2 -37.85 8.85 -75.31
N THR A 3 -36.94 9.57 -74.62
CA THR A 3 -36.93 11.01 -74.27
C THR A 3 -37.99 11.51 -73.29
N CYS A 4 -37.64 11.98 -72.08
CA CYS A 4 -36.82 13.16 -71.71
C CYS A 4 -37.50 14.49 -72.10
N PHE A 5 -37.92 15.29 -71.10
CA PHE A 5 -37.80 16.76 -71.19
C PHE A 5 -37.72 17.42 -69.81
N CYS A 6 -36.89 18.44 -69.79
CA CYS A 6 -36.27 19.19 -68.70
C CYS A 6 -37.08 20.45 -68.34
N SER A 7 -36.85 21.05 -67.16
CA SER A 7 -36.33 22.44 -67.03
C SER A 7 -36.79 23.23 -65.79
N LYS A 8 -35.79 23.57 -64.94
CA LYS A 8 -35.44 24.89 -64.31
C LYS A 8 -36.52 25.68 -63.53
N SER A 9 -36.23 26.59 -62.59
CA SER A 9 -35.14 26.92 -61.65
C SER A 9 -35.53 28.25 -60.99
N GLN A 10 -35.67 28.25 -59.65
CA GLN A 10 -35.36 29.31 -58.67
C GLN A 10 -36.05 30.72 -58.64
N TRP A 11 -35.99 31.28 -57.41
CA TRP A 11 -36.18 32.68 -56.92
C TRP A 11 -37.62 33.07 -56.50
N ILE A 12 -37.96 33.65 -55.32
CA ILE A 12 -37.25 34.08 -54.10
C ILE A 12 -38.29 34.60 -53.03
N LEU A 13 -37.94 34.59 -51.73
CA LEU A 13 -38.39 35.45 -50.58
C LEU A 13 -39.86 35.47 -50.06
N LYS A 14 -40.07 35.02 -48.80
CA LYS A 14 -40.25 35.83 -47.55
C LYS A 14 -41.23 35.22 -46.52
N ASN A 15 -40.67 34.98 -45.33
CA ASN A 15 -41.23 35.10 -43.97
C ASN A 15 -42.65 34.61 -43.68
N LEU A 16 -42.76 33.55 -42.88
CA LEU A 16 -43.74 33.51 -41.78
C LEU A 16 -43.14 32.82 -40.54
N LEU A 17 -43.34 33.47 -39.40
CA LEU A 17 -42.96 33.04 -38.06
C LEU A 17 -43.45 31.63 -37.73
N THR A 18 -42.57 30.82 -37.14
CA THR A 18 -43.00 29.86 -36.10
C THR A 18 -41.85 29.70 -35.11
N ILE A 19 -42.03 30.31 -33.94
CA ILE A 19 -41.11 30.24 -32.81
C ILE A 19 -41.24 28.82 -32.24
N PHE A 20 -40.35 27.92 -32.64
CA PHE A 20 -40.17 26.65 -31.93
C PHE A 20 -39.35 26.96 -30.65
N SER A 21 -40.05 27.03 -29.53
CA SER A 21 -39.49 26.96 -28.19
C SER A 21 -38.81 25.60 -28.00
N ALA A 22 -37.54 25.49 -28.43
CA ALA A 22 -36.67 24.38 -28.07
C ALA A 22 -36.25 24.56 -26.61
N SER A 23 -37.04 24.02 -25.69
CA SER A 23 -36.63 23.84 -24.30
C SER A 23 -35.51 22.82 -24.28
N ILE A 24 -34.26 23.30 -24.29
CA ILE A 24 -33.08 22.49 -24.00
C ILE A 24 -33.19 22.07 -22.54
N LEU A 25 -33.66 20.84 -22.31
CA LEU A 25 -33.46 20.15 -21.04
C LEU A 25 -31.95 19.91 -20.91
N SER A 26 -31.26 20.85 -20.27
CA SER A 26 -29.95 20.57 -19.67
C SER A 26 -30.20 19.52 -18.61
N VAL A 27 -29.99 18.25 -18.97
CA VAL A 27 -29.77 17.19 -17.99
C VAL A 27 -28.41 17.47 -17.37
N SER A 28 -28.40 18.32 -16.35
CA SER A 28 -27.27 18.42 -15.45
C SER A 28 -27.13 17.05 -14.79
N ASN A 29 -26.18 16.25 -15.25
CA ASN A 29 -25.66 15.14 -14.46
C ASN A 29 -25.03 15.76 -13.20
N ALA A 30 -25.85 15.99 -12.19
CA ALA A 30 -25.36 16.19 -10.85
C ALA A 30 -24.60 14.91 -10.49
N LEU A 31 -23.29 15.02 -10.35
CA LEU A 31 -22.47 13.99 -9.72
C LEU A 31 -23.17 13.62 -8.40
N PRO A 32 -23.32 12.32 -8.06
CA PRO A 32 -23.92 11.94 -6.81
C PRO A 32 -23.12 12.61 -5.68
N ALA A 33 -23.79 13.48 -4.93
CA ALA A 33 -23.27 13.98 -3.68
C ALA A 33 -23.07 12.79 -2.74
N GLY A 34 -21.82 12.40 -2.49
CA GLY A 34 -21.52 11.43 -1.44
C GLY A 34 -20.56 10.28 -1.77
N ALA A 35 -19.74 10.34 -2.83
CA ALA A 35 -18.52 9.52 -2.82
C ALA A 35 -17.60 10.11 -1.73
N ALA A 36 -17.60 9.52 -0.52
CA ALA A 36 -16.69 9.93 0.52
C ALA A 36 -15.26 9.81 -0.03
N ALA A 37 -14.52 10.91 -0.02
CA ALA A 37 -13.15 10.90 -0.52
C ALA A 37 -12.33 9.84 0.22
N GLU A 38 -11.57 9.06 -0.54
CA GLU A 38 -10.72 7.98 -0.03
C GLU A 38 -9.75 8.54 1.02
N ARG A 39 -9.66 7.90 2.18
CA ARG A 39 -8.78 8.29 3.28
C ARG A 39 -7.69 7.25 3.47
N ILE A 40 -6.48 7.69 3.74
CA ILE A 40 -5.38 6.79 4.06
C ILE A 40 -4.48 7.41 5.13
N LEU A 41 -4.04 6.58 6.07
CA LEU A 41 -2.99 6.94 7.02
C LEU A 41 -1.65 6.42 6.51
N VAL A 42 -0.65 7.30 6.49
CA VAL A 42 0.72 6.96 6.11
C VAL A 42 1.61 7.22 7.31
N ILE A 43 2.34 6.19 7.75
CA ILE A 43 3.20 6.22 8.92
C ILE A 43 4.63 5.95 8.47
N ASP A 44 5.52 6.94 8.62
CA ASP A 44 6.96 6.74 8.44
C ASP A 44 7.65 6.67 9.81
N LYS A 45 8.17 5.49 10.15
CA LYS A 45 8.88 5.24 11.41
C LYS A 45 10.13 6.11 11.55
N ALA A 46 10.82 6.38 10.44
CA ALA A 46 11.98 7.27 10.44
C ALA A 46 11.60 8.73 10.62
N GLY A 47 10.54 9.16 9.93
CA GLY A 47 9.97 10.50 10.04
C GLY A 47 9.27 10.74 11.38
N GLN A 48 8.97 9.67 12.12
CA GLN A 48 8.27 9.70 13.40
C GLN A 48 6.95 10.46 13.32
N ASN A 49 6.18 10.19 12.27
CA ASN A 49 4.93 10.88 11.99
C ASN A 49 3.83 9.94 11.51
N VAL A 50 2.58 10.39 11.68
CA VAL A 50 1.40 9.87 10.98
C VAL A 50 0.84 11.00 10.11
N VAL A 51 0.65 10.73 8.83
CA VAL A 51 0.07 11.67 7.87
C VAL A 51 -1.30 11.16 7.43
N LEU A 52 -2.32 11.99 7.55
CA LEU A 52 -3.66 11.72 7.02
C LEU A 52 -3.79 12.32 5.63
N PHE A 53 -4.14 11.49 4.66
CA PHE A 53 -4.53 11.92 3.32
C PHE A 53 -6.03 11.69 3.10
N THR A 54 -6.65 12.59 2.33
CA THR A 54 -8.04 12.48 1.86
C THR A 54 -8.10 12.89 0.40
N GLY A 55 -8.54 12.01 -0.50
CA GLY A 55 -8.60 12.27 -1.95
C GLY A 55 -7.24 12.65 -2.53
N GLY A 56 -6.17 11.97 -2.10
CA GLY A 56 -4.78 12.23 -2.50
C GLY A 56 -4.16 13.51 -1.93
N LYS A 57 -4.90 14.30 -1.15
CA LYS A 57 -4.39 15.52 -0.52
C LYS A 57 -4.00 15.25 0.93
N ARG A 58 -2.81 15.70 1.31
CA ARG A 58 -2.37 15.71 2.71
C ARG A 58 -3.24 16.67 3.52
N ILE A 59 -3.94 16.15 4.51
CA ILE A 59 -4.87 16.90 5.37
C ILE A 59 -4.19 17.30 6.68
N ALA A 60 -3.45 16.37 7.30
CA ALA A 60 -2.78 16.61 8.57
C ALA A 60 -1.52 15.74 8.70
N GLU A 61 -0.58 16.18 9.52
CA GLU A 61 0.61 15.41 9.93
C GLU A 61 0.75 15.56 11.44
N PHE A 62 0.96 14.44 12.13
CA PHE A 62 1.07 14.37 13.58
C PHE A 62 2.38 13.71 13.98
N PRO A 63 3.08 14.20 15.01
CA PRO A 63 4.20 13.47 15.57
C PRO A 63 3.72 12.14 16.17
N ALA A 64 4.54 11.12 16.03
CA ALA A 64 4.24 9.76 16.45
C ALA A 64 5.45 9.13 17.12
N THR A 65 5.19 8.16 17.98
CA THR A 65 6.22 7.30 18.57
C THR A 65 5.81 5.84 18.52
N PHE A 66 6.78 4.95 18.61
CA PHE A 66 6.60 3.55 18.27
C PHE A 66 6.94 2.63 19.43
N GLY A 67 7.01 1.34 19.13
CA GLY A 67 7.55 0.35 20.03
C GLY A 67 9.00 0.64 20.45
N ILE A 68 9.39 0.11 21.61
CA ILE A 68 10.75 0.24 22.17
C ILE A 68 11.85 -0.15 21.17
N ASP A 69 11.56 -1.05 20.23
CA ASP A 69 12.36 -1.20 19.01
C ASP A 69 11.71 -0.42 17.84
N PRO A 70 12.11 0.84 17.61
CA PRO A 70 11.51 1.68 16.58
C PRO A 70 12.08 1.43 15.18
N VAL A 71 13.03 0.51 15.03
CA VAL A 71 13.74 0.28 13.75
C VAL A 71 13.33 -1.05 13.14
N SER A 72 13.28 -2.13 13.93
CA SER A 72 12.91 -3.44 13.42
C SER A 72 11.46 -3.47 12.95
N ASP A 73 11.21 -4.26 11.92
CA ASP A 73 9.85 -4.67 11.56
C ASP A 73 9.38 -5.72 12.58
N LYS A 74 8.11 -5.66 12.96
CA LYS A 74 7.53 -6.62 13.90
C LYS A 74 7.52 -8.01 13.27
N TYR A 75 8.10 -8.96 14.00
CA TYR A 75 8.34 -10.32 13.53
C TYR A 75 7.76 -11.39 14.45
N ARG A 76 7.59 -11.12 15.75
CA ARG A 76 7.01 -12.07 16.73
C ARG A 76 6.34 -11.39 17.93
N VAL A 77 5.61 -12.15 18.72
CA VAL A 77 5.09 -11.68 20.01
C VAL A 77 6.26 -11.29 20.95
N LEU A 78 6.08 -10.20 21.73
CA LEU A 78 7.07 -9.66 22.67
C LEU A 78 8.41 -9.17 22.07
N ASP A 79 8.46 -8.86 20.77
CA ASP A 79 9.63 -8.19 20.16
C ASP A 79 9.62 -6.66 20.31
N TYR A 80 8.51 -6.10 20.82
CA TYR A 80 8.32 -4.66 21.06
C TYR A 80 8.54 -3.76 19.83
N ALA A 81 8.48 -4.33 18.62
CA ALA A 81 8.58 -3.60 17.37
C ALA A 81 7.20 -3.19 16.84
N THR A 82 7.13 -2.03 16.19
CA THR A 82 5.95 -1.62 15.42
C THR A 82 6.03 -2.26 14.02
N PRO A 83 4.95 -2.93 13.55
CA PRO A 83 4.97 -3.62 12.26
C PRO A 83 5.08 -2.66 11.08
N GLU A 84 5.64 -3.15 9.98
CA GLU A 84 5.67 -2.48 8.69
C GLU A 84 4.80 -3.26 7.68
N GLY A 85 4.19 -2.56 6.72
CA GLY A 85 3.30 -3.14 5.72
C GLY A 85 1.98 -2.37 5.56
N GLY A 86 1.07 -2.97 4.78
CA GLY A 86 -0.29 -2.49 4.58
C GLY A 86 -1.27 -3.10 5.60
N TYR A 87 -2.07 -2.25 6.21
CA TYR A 87 -3.10 -2.60 7.20
C TYR A 87 -4.36 -1.77 6.97
N PHE A 88 -5.40 -1.99 7.77
CA PHE A 88 -6.57 -1.13 7.86
C PHE A 88 -6.99 -0.91 9.31
N ILE A 89 -7.78 0.14 9.55
CA ILE A 89 -8.41 0.37 10.86
C ILE A 89 -9.48 -0.70 11.07
N ALA A 90 -9.20 -1.68 11.93
CA ALA A 90 -10.09 -2.80 12.22
C ALA A 90 -11.21 -2.43 13.21
N TYR A 91 -10.94 -1.54 14.16
CA TYR A 91 -11.93 -1.10 15.13
C TYR A 91 -11.56 0.26 15.74
N LYS A 92 -12.55 0.88 16.40
CA LYS A 92 -12.37 2.15 17.12
C LYS A 92 -12.86 1.99 18.57
N LYS A 93 -12.08 2.45 19.54
CA LYS A 93 -12.46 2.49 20.96
C LYS A 93 -12.35 3.92 21.49
N MET A 94 -13.47 4.45 21.97
CA MET A 94 -13.57 5.84 22.43
C MET A 94 -13.01 6.05 23.83
N LYS A 95 -13.12 5.09 24.76
CA LYS A 95 -12.58 5.25 26.11
C LYS A 95 -11.64 4.11 26.39
N THR A 96 -10.35 4.42 26.52
CA THR A 96 -9.31 3.47 26.91
C THR A 96 -8.37 4.14 27.92
N ARG A 97 -7.44 3.38 28.51
CA ARG A 97 -6.38 3.95 29.35
C ARG A 97 -5.42 4.88 28.60
N PHE A 98 -5.51 4.93 27.27
CA PHE A 98 -4.69 5.75 26.37
C PHE A 98 -5.56 6.73 25.57
N HIS A 99 -6.63 7.24 26.21
CA HIS A 99 -7.58 8.20 25.66
C HIS A 99 -8.48 7.68 24.53
N ARG A 100 -7.95 7.52 23.31
CA ARG A 100 -8.64 7.02 22.11
C ARG A 100 -7.78 5.96 21.44
N THR A 101 -8.41 5.02 20.72
CA THR A 101 -7.67 3.93 20.07
C THR A 101 -8.30 3.54 18.74
N LEU A 102 -7.46 3.45 17.71
CA LEU A 102 -7.73 2.90 16.38
C LEU A 102 -6.96 1.58 16.28
N GLY A 103 -7.64 0.44 16.38
CA GLY A 103 -7.02 -0.87 16.26
C GLY A 103 -6.65 -1.17 14.81
N LEU A 104 -5.47 -1.73 14.56
CA LEU A 104 -5.02 -2.14 13.23
C LEU A 104 -5.32 -3.61 12.97
N SER A 105 -5.39 -3.97 11.69
CA SER A 105 -5.65 -5.33 11.21
C SER A 105 -4.45 -6.29 11.30
N TYR A 106 -3.36 -5.90 11.95
CA TYR A 106 -2.16 -6.75 12.11
C TYR A 106 -2.50 -8.08 12.81
N PRO A 107 -1.92 -9.22 12.37
CA PRO A 107 -1.03 -9.39 11.22
C PRO A 107 -1.74 -9.49 9.86
N ASN A 108 -1.04 -9.09 8.77
CA ASN A 108 -1.48 -9.32 7.38
C ASN A 108 -0.85 -10.62 6.80
N LEU A 109 -1.08 -10.94 5.51
CA LEU A 109 -0.49 -12.17 4.94
C LEU A 109 1.00 -12.07 4.67
N VAL A 110 1.55 -10.88 4.45
CA VAL A 110 3.01 -10.70 4.34
C VAL A 110 3.67 -11.04 5.68
N ASP A 111 3.09 -10.61 6.80
CA ASP A 111 3.53 -10.99 8.15
C ASP A 111 3.43 -12.50 8.37
N ALA A 112 2.34 -13.12 7.95
CA ALA A 112 2.15 -14.56 8.03
C ALA A 112 3.17 -15.33 7.16
N GLU A 113 3.46 -14.85 5.95
CA GLU A 113 4.47 -15.44 5.06
C GLU A 113 5.88 -15.35 5.67
N LYS A 114 6.27 -14.17 6.19
CA LYS A 114 7.53 -13.97 6.92
C LYS A 114 7.63 -14.91 8.14
N GLY A 115 6.57 -14.95 8.94
CA GLY A 115 6.51 -15.76 10.16
C GLY A 115 6.55 -17.26 9.89
N LEU A 116 5.88 -17.73 8.83
CA LEU A 116 5.90 -19.13 8.42
C LEU A 116 7.29 -19.52 7.91
N ALA A 117 7.88 -18.72 7.02
CA ALA A 117 9.17 -18.99 6.42
C ALA A 117 10.30 -19.08 7.46
N GLY A 118 10.26 -18.24 8.50
CA GLY A 118 11.25 -18.27 9.57
C GLY A 118 10.81 -19.01 10.84
N GLY A 119 9.75 -19.82 10.77
CA GLY A 119 9.35 -20.74 11.84
C GLY A 119 8.78 -20.09 13.10
N VAL A 120 8.36 -18.83 13.04
CA VAL A 120 7.67 -18.13 14.14
C VAL A 120 6.24 -18.62 14.30
N ILE A 121 5.58 -18.97 13.19
CA ILE A 121 4.25 -19.57 13.20
C ILE A 121 4.24 -20.91 12.47
N SER A 122 3.37 -21.79 12.95
CA SER A 122 3.03 -23.05 12.29
C SER A 122 2.18 -22.83 11.04
N SER A 123 2.13 -23.82 10.16
CA SER A 123 1.19 -23.82 9.02
C SER A 123 -0.28 -23.76 9.47
N GLY A 124 -0.59 -24.25 10.68
CA GLY A 124 -1.93 -24.14 11.26
C GLY A 124 -2.31 -22.70 11.59
N GLU A 125 -1.41 -21.95 12.24
CA GLU A 125 -1.58 -20.52 12.52
C GLU A 125 -1.64 -19.69 11.24
N TYR A 126 -0.76 -19.97 10.26
CA TYR A 126 -0.81 -19.34 8.94
C TYR A 126 -2.21 -19.47 8.32
N ARG A 127 -2.77 -20.68 8.29
CA ARG A 127 -4.12 -20.92 7.76
C ARG A 127 -5.19 -20.14 8.50
N ARG A 128 -5.09 -19.96 9.82
CA ARG A 128 -6.04 -19.13 10.59
C ARG A 128 -5.96 -17.67 10.16
N ILE A 129 -4.75 -17.12 10.02
CA ILE A 129 -4.52 -15.75 9.56
C ILE A 129 -5.04 -15.58 8.13
N TYR A 130 -4.64 -16.47 7.22
CA TYR A 130 -5.11 -16.53 5.83
C TYR A 130 -6.64 -16.51 5.73
N SER A 131 -7.30 -17.36 6.50
CA SER A 131 -8.76 -17.46 6.51
C SER A 131 -9.45 -16.22 7.09
N ALA A 132 -8.83 -15.52 8.02
CA ALA A 132 -9.36 -14.28 8.59
C ALA A 132 -9.23 -13.11 7.60
N VAL A 133 -8.04 -12.92 7.02
CA VAL A 133 -7.75 -11.84 6.08
C VAL A 133 -8.62 -11.96 4.82
N ARG A 134 -8.81 -13.16 4.26
CA ARG A 134 -9.69 -13.37 3.10
C ARG A 134 -11.16 -13.04 3.36
N ARG A 135 -11.59 -13.04 4.62
CA ARG A 135 -12.93 -12.62 5.04
C ARG A 135 -12.97 -11.18 5.53
N SER A 136 -11.88 -10.43 5.35
CA SER A 136 -11.69 -9.06 5.84
C SER A 136 -11.98 -8.94 7.34
N ARG A 137 -11.60 -9.97 8.10
CA ARG A 137 -11.71 -10.00 9.56
C ARG A 137 -10.35 -9.77 10.20
N PRO A 138 -10.30 -9.19 11.43
CA PRO A 138 -9.07 -9.15 12.20
C PRO A 138 -8.47 -10.54 12.36
N ALA A 139 -7.16 -10.65 12.16
CA ALA A 139 -6.41 -11.88 12.33
C ALA A 139 -6.36 -12.30 13.82
N PRO A 140 -6.18 -13.59 14.12
CA PRO A 140 -6.04 -14.06 15.49
C PRO A 140 -4.80 -13.47 16.17
N HIS A 141 -4.96 -13.02 17.41
CA HIS A 141 -3.87 -12.46 18.22
C HIS A 141 -3.09 -13.51 19.02
N ASP A 142 -3.55 -14.76 19.02
CA ASP A 142 -3.00 -15.88 19.79
C ASP A 142 -1.99 -16.73 18.99
N THR A 143 -1.32 -16.09 18.04
CA THR A 143 -0.28 -16.73 17.21
C THR A 143 1.12 -16.29 17.64
N GLY A 144 2.15 -16.97 17.14
CA GLY A 144 3.55 -16.54 17.32
C GLY A 144 3.86 -15.10 16.86
N LEU A 145 3.04 -14.49 16.00
CA LEU A 145 3.16 -13.08 15.59
C LEU A 145 2.59 -12.10 16.64
N GLY A 146 1.72 -12.57 17.53
CA GLY A 146 0.95 -11.73 18.43
C GLY A 146 -0.17 -10.96 17.72
N GLY A 147 -0.56 -9.83 18.29
CA GLY A 147 -1.64 -8.98 17.76
C GLY A 147 -1.84 -7.73 18.59
N GLY A 148 -2.99 -7.05 18.41
CA GLY A 148 -3.37 -5.91 19.25
C GLY A 148 -2.62 -4.61 18.98
N ILE A 149 -2.00 -4.47 17.81
CA ILE A 149 -1.36 -3.22 17.37
C ILE A 149 -2.42 -2.17 17.12
N ALA A 150 -2.19 -0.95 17.60
CA ALA A 150 -3.12 0.16 17.47
C ALA A 150 -2.42 1.51 17.37
N ILE A 151 -3.14 2.49 16.84
CA ILE A 151 -2.82 3.91 16.97
C ILE A 151 -3.60 4.46 18.16
N HIS A 152 -2.96 5.08 19.13
CA HIS A 152 -3.63 5.58 20.35
C HIS A 152 -3.05 6.90 20.87
N GLY A 153 -3.72 7.49 21.87
CA GLY A 153 -3.24 8.69 22.58
C GLY A 153 -2.23 8.38 23.66
N GLY A 154 -2.14 9.20 24.70
CA GLY A 154 -1.20 9.03 25.81
C GLY A 154 0.17 9.66 25.60
N GLY A 155 0.38 10.35 24.49
CA GLY A 155 1.53 11.22 24.24
C GLY A 155 2.69 10.53 23.52
N VAL A 156 3.42 11.33 22.74
CA VAL A 156 4.66 10.91 22.05
C VAL A 156 5.86 10.75 22.98
N PHE A 157 5.71 11.10 24.26
CA PHE A 157 6.67 10.83 25.32
C PHE A 157 5.95 10.27 26.54
N ARG A 158 6.62 9.40 27.29
CA ARG A 158 6.11 8.85 28.55
C ARG A 158 7.19 8.87 29.62
N TYR A 159 6.75 9.14 30.84
CA TYR A 159 7.63 9.15 32.01
C TYR A 159 7.62 7.80 32.72
N PHE A 160 8.81 7.28 32.99
CA PHE A 160 9.05 6.11 33.83
C PHE A 160 9.99 6.51 34.95
N ALA A 161 9.41 6.82 36.12
CA ALA A 161 10.11 7.49 37.21
C ALA A 161 10.78 8.79 36.72
N GLU A 162 12.11 8.85 36.68
CA GLU A 162 12.88 10.01 36.25
C GLU A 162 13.19 10.02 34.74
N SER A 163 13.02 8.89 34.04
CA SER A 163 13.31 8.82 32.61
C SER A 163 12.10 9.26 31.77
N ARG A 164 12.38 10.02 30.71
CA ARG A 164 11.39 10.42 29.70
C ARG A 164 11.71 9.70 28.41
N GLU A 165 10.93 8.67 28.12
CA GLU A 165 11.12 7.83 26.94
C GLU A 165 10.23 8.32 25.81
N ARG A 166 10.78 8.32 24.59
CA ARG A 166 10.02 8.60 23.38
C ARG A 166 9.33 7.32 22.92
N ASP A 167 10.10 6.35 22.48
CA ASP A 167 9.60 5.06 21.98
C ASP A 167 9.34 4.10 23.15
N TRP A 168 8.15 4.24 23.74
CA TRP A 168 7.78 3.56 24.99
C TRP A 168 6.77 2.43 24.81
N THR A 169 6.16 2.29 23.65
CA THR A 169 5.07 1.33 23.47
C THR A 169 5.61 -0.10 23.33
N GLU A 170 4.72 -1.09 23.37
CA GLU A 170 5.07 -2.49 23.10
C GLU A 170 4.88 -2.86 21.61
N GLY A 171 4.79 -1.86 20.72
CA GLY A 171 4.59 -2.01 19.28
C GLY A 171 3.47 -1.14 18.69
N CYS A 172 2.66 -0.51 19.54
CA CYS A 172 1.65 0.47 19.12
C CYS A 172 2.26 1.78 18.63
N ILE A 173 1.44 2.59 17.96
CA ILE A 173 1.78 3.94 17.52
C ILE A 173 1.09 4.93 18.47
N ALA A 174 1.84 5.67 19.27
CA ALA A 174 1.27 6.65 20.20
C ALA A 174 1.41 8.09 19.68
N LEU A 175 0.33 8.86 19.83
CA LEU A 175 0.17 10.26 19.45
C LEU A 175 -0.20 11.08 20.70
N ASN A 176 -0.16 12.41 20.60
CA ASN A 176 -0.79 13.25 21.62
C ASN A 176 -2.32 13.10 21.58
N ASP A 177 -2.98 13.36 22.70
CA ASP A 177 -4.42 13.15 22.84
C ASP A 177 -5.26 13.94 21.83
N ASN A 178 -4.91 15.20 21.56
CA ASN A 178 -5.60 16.02 20.56
C ASN A 178 -5.38 15.52 19.12
N ASP A 179 -4.21 14.93 18.84
CA ASP A 179 -3.84 14.42 17.52
C ASP A 179 -4.64 13.14 17.23
N ILE A 180 -4.69 12.20 18.19
CA ILE A 180 -5.50 10.99 18.04
C ILE A 180 -7.00 11.31 18.01
N GLU A 181 -7.48 12.36 18.69
CA GLU A 181 -8.88 12.80 18.57
C GLU A 181 -9.21 13.23 17.13
N THR A 182 -8.30 13.95 16.48
CA THR A 182 -8.47 14.37 15.08
C THR A 182 -8.57 13.15 14.16
N LEU A 183 -7.65 12.18 14.32
CA LEU A 183 -7.72 10.93 13.56
C LEU A 183 -8.97 10.12 13.91
N PHE A 184 -9.34 10.04 15.18
CA PHE A 184 -10.51 9.29 15.64
C PHE A 184 -11.81 9.87 15.10
N ASN A 185 -11.92 11.18 14.95
CA ASN A 185 -13.14 11.80 14.41
C ASN A 185 -13.19 11.72 12.88
N THR A 186 -12.04 11.67 12.21
CA THR A 186 -11.97 11.72 10.74
C THR A 186 -11.95 10.34 10.09
N CYS A 187 -11.18 9.41 10.65
CA CYS A 187 -10.97 8.08 10.05
C CYS A 187 -12.13 7.13 10.38
N GLN A 188 -12.37 6.16 9.50
CA GLN A 188 -13.40 5.15 9.60
C GLN A 188 -12.78 3.75 9.71
N VAL A 189 -13.57 2.79 10.21
CA VAL A 189 -13.20 1.37 10.14
C VAL A 189 -13.11 1.00 8.65
N GLY A 190 -12.05 0.30 8.27
CA GLY A 190 -11.73 -0.04 6.89
C GLY A 190 -10.79 0.93 6.20
N ASP A 191 -10.53 2.12 6.75
CA ASP A 191 -9.55 3.04 6.16
C ASP A 191 -8.15 2.39 6.14
N PRO A 192 -7.45 2.41 5.00
CA PRO A 192 -6.11 1.85 4.87
C PRO A 192 -5.07 2.60 5.72
N VAL A 193 -4.06 1.85 6.15
CA VAL A 193 -2.91 2.32 6.93
C VAL A 193 -1.64 1.72 6.32
N ILE A 194 -0.70 2.56 5.93
CA ILE A 194 0.64 2.15 5.48
C ILE A 194 1.62 2.45 6.60
N ILE A 195 2.47 1.49 6.93
CA ILE A 195 3.58 1.68 7.86
C ILE A 195 4.88 1.25 7.20
N PHE A 196 5.88 2.12 7.16
CA PHE A 196 7.21 1.82 6.62
C PHE A 196 8.30 2.57 7.37
N ASP A 197 9.56 2.25 7.11
CA ASP A 197 10.73 2.97 7.66
C ASP A 197 11.60 3.50 6.52
N SER A 198 11.56 4.82 6.28
CA SER A 198 12.29 5.43 5.17
C SER A 198 13.82 5.44 5.31
N ARG A 199 14.37 4.99 6.45
CA ARG A 199 15.83 4.78 6.64
C ARG A 199 16.31 3.45 6.06
N LYS A 200 15.42 2.49 5.81
CA LYS A 200 15.81 1.16 5.35
C LYS A 200 16.30 1.16 3.89
N THR A 201 16.99 0.08 3.54
CA THR A 201 17.38 -0.22 2.15
C THR A 201 16.14 -0.42 1.29
N LEU A 202 16.30 -0.44 -0.03
CA LEU A 202 15.19 -0.71 -0.94
C LEU A 202 14.52 -2.05 -0.63
N TYR A 203 15.29 -3.09 -0.30
CA TYR A 203 14.74 -4.36 0.19
C TYR A 203 13.85 -4.18 1.43
N GLY A 204 14.37 -3.50 2.45
CA GLY A 204 13.65 -3.33 3.71
C GLY A 204 12.38 -2.51 3.59
N ILE A 205 12.37 -1.51 2.69
CA ILE A 205 11.19 -0.69 2.41
C ILE A 205 10.13 -1.48 1.62
N ILE A 206 10.56 -2.32 0.68
CA ILE A 206 9.67 -3.00 -0.27
C ILE A 206 9.09 -4.28 0.31
N ARG A 207 9.91 -5.08 1.01
CA ARG A 207 9.54 -6.42 1.45
C ARG A 207 8.23 -6.49 2.26
N PRO A 208 7.89 -5.51 3.13
CA PRO A 208 6.60 -5.48 3.84
C PRO A 208 5.36 -5.34 2.95
N PHE A 209 5.54 -5.00 1.66
CA PHE A 209 4.46 -4.76 0.70
C PHE A 209 4.42 -5.79 -0.44
N THR A 210 5.23 -6.86 -0.37
CA THR A 210 5.31 -7.85 -1.45
C THR A 210 4.88 -9.23 -0.97
N ARG A 211 4.05 -9.91 -1.78
CA ARG A 211 3.59 -11.29 -1.58
C ARG A 211 4.25 -12.26 -2.54
N GLY A 212 4.32 -13.53 -2.14
CA GLY A 212 4.87 -14.58 -3.01
C GLY A 212 4.06 -14.69 -4.30
N GLU A 213 4.76 -14.80 -5.45
CA GLU A 213 4.08 -14.87 -6.77
C GLU A 213 3.26 -16.16 -6.95
N ALA A 214 3.53 -17.21 -6.16
CA ALA A 214 2.85 -18.50 -6.26
C ALA A 214 2.30 -18.95 -4.90
N THR A 215 1.10 -19.50 -4.94
CA THR A 215 0.49 -20.23 -3.82
C THR A 215 -0.01 -21.59 -4.27
N ASP A 216 -0.07 -22.56 -3.37
CA ASP A 216 -0.71 -23.85 -3.64
C ASP A 216 -2.25 -23.73 -3.56
N GLU A 217 -2.95 -24.84 -3.78
CA GLU A 217 -4.42 -24.92 -3.70
C GLU A 217 -5.02 -24.49 -2.34
N ASN A 218 -4.20 -24.50 -1.29
CA ASN A 218 -4.59 -24.12 0.07
C ASN A 218 -4.18 -22.68 0.41
N GLY A 219 -3.64 -21.93 -0.56
CA GLY A 219 -3.17 -20.57 -0.37
C GLY A 219 -1.82 -20.48 0.35
N MET A 220 -1.08 -21.58 0.51
CA MET A 220 0.25 -21.58 1.11
C MET A 220 1.27 -21.05 0.10
N PRO A 221 2.24 -20.22 0.52
CA PRO A 221 3.28 -19.71 -0.38
C PRO A 221 4.13 -20.86 -0.92
N VAL A 222 4.33 -20.89 -2.24
CA VAL A 222 5.18 -21.86 -2.92
C VAL A 222 6.47 -21.17 -3.35
N CYS A 223 7.60 -21.75 -2.96
CA CYS A 223 8.92 -21.24 -3.30
C CYS A 223 9.67 -22.29 -4.12
N PRO A 224 9.56 -22.24 -5.46
CA PRO A 224 10.25 -23.18 -6.35
C PRO A 224 11.74 -23.23 -6.03
N GLU A 225 12.29 -24.44 -5.93
CA GLU A 225 13.71 -24.67 -5.62
C GLU A 225 14.18 -24.01 -4.30
N GLY A 226 13.24 -23.72 -3.39
CA GLY A 226 13.54 -23.05 -2.12
C GLY A 226 13.84 -21.56 -2.26
N VAL A 227 13.45 -20.92 -3.37
CA VAL A 227 13.55 -19.47 -3.62
C VAL A 227 12.16 -18.89 -3.82
N CYS A 228 11.80 -17.92 -2.98
CA CYS A 228 10.53 -17.21 -3.05
C CYS A 228 10.73 -15.90 -3.83
N PRO A 229 10.15 -15.75 -5.04
CA PRO A 229 10.09 -14.48 -5.73
C PRO A 229 8.89 -13.67 -5.22
N TYR A 230 9.12 -12.39 -5.00
CA TYR A 230 8.10 -11.40 -4.66
C TYR A 230 8.21 -10.23 -5.60
N ARG A 231 7.09 -9.64 -5.99
CA ARG A 231 7.07 -8.53 -6.95
C ARG A 231 6.03 -7.48 -6.55
N ILE A 232 6.39 -6.23 -6.80
CA ILE A 232 5.47 -5.09 -6.73
C ILE A 232 5.84 -4.08 -7.81
N GLU A 233 4.88 -3.29 -8.23
CA GLU A 233 5.07 -2.24 -9.20
C GLU A 233 4.57 -0.90 -8.65
N PHE A 234 5.34 0.17 -8.86
CA PHE A 234 4.99 1.52 -8.43
C PHE A 234 4.97 2.49 -9.62
N PRO A 235 4.00 3.41 -9.66
CA PRO A 235 4.05 4.57 -10.54
C PRO A 235 4.96 5.63 -9.92
N THR A 236 6.27 5.56 -10.17
CA THR A 236 7.21 6.56 -9.64
C THR A 236 7.43 7.71 -10.64
N PHE A 237 8.06 8.80 -10.18
CA PHE A 237 8.47 9.89 -11.07
C PHE A 237 9.56 9.48 -12.08
N LEU A 238 10.19 8.31 -11.91
CA LEU A 238 11.14 7.75 -12.87
C LEU A 238 10.45 6.95 -14.00
N GLY A 239 9.15 6.67 -13.84
CA GLY A 239 8.35 5.80 -14.68
C GLY A 239 7.79 4.60 -13.93
N ARG A 240 7.18 3.67 -14.67
CA ARG A 240 6.68 2.40 -14.12
C ARG A 240 7.86 1.61 -13.57
N THR A 241 7.88 1.41 -12.26
CA THR A 241 9.02 0.85 -11.52
C THR A 241 8.63 -0.49 -10.92
N THR A 242 9.09 -1.57 -11.53
CA THR A 242 8.87 -2.93 -11.01
C THR A 242 10.03 -3.31 -10.11
N VAL A 243 9.73 -3.68 -8.87
CA VAL A 243 10.70 -4.21 -7.90
C VAL A 243 10.43 -5.69 -7.69
N THR A 244 11.43 -6.51 -7.88
CA THR A 244 11.41 -7.95 -7.62
C THR A 244 12.38 -8.27 -6.49
N VAL A 245 11.88 -8.90 -5.44
CA VAL A 245 12.68 -9.40 -4.32
C VAL A 245 12.76 -10.92 -4.44
N LYS A 246 13.91 -11.52 -4.11
CA LYS A 246 14.03 -12.97 -3.95
C LYS A 246 14.60 -13.29 -2.57
N GLU A 247 14.10 -14.34 -1.94
CA GLU A 247 14.58 -14.87 -0.65
C GLU A 247 14.73 -16.39 -0.73
N GLY A 248 15.82 -16.98 -0.19
CA GLY A 248 15.96 -18.44 -0.18
C GLY A 248 17.37 -19.00 0.04
N LYS A 249 17.48 -20.35 0.05
CA LYS A 249 18.69 -21.10 0.46
C LYS A 249 19.90 -20.99 -0.47
N ALA A 250 19.75 -20.53 -1.72
CA ALA A 250 20.83 -20.57 -2.72
C ALA A 250 21.64 -19.26 -2.87
N PHE A 251 21.08 -18.09 -2.50
CA PHE A 251 21.74 -16.79 -2.74
C PHE A 251 21.43 -15.70 -1.69
N GLY A 252 20.84 -16.06 -0.55
CA GLY A 252 20.38 -15.07 0.43
C GLY A 252 19.18 -14.27 -0.12
N ARG A 253 19.24 -12.95 0.01
CA ARG A 253 18.21 -12.03 -0.49
C ARG A 253 18.76 -11.18 -1.62
N SER A 254 17.94 -10.87 -2.62
CA SER A 254 18.32 -9.99 -3.72
C SER A 254 17.19 -9.03 -4.08
N VAL A 255 17.54 -7.88 -4.64
CA VAL A 255 16.59 -6.91 -5.20
C VAL A 255 16.93 -6.67 -6.66
N LYS A 256 15.92 -6.77 -7.52
CA LYS A 256 15.98 -6.32 -8.91
C LYS A 256 14.96 -5.22 -9.12
N VAL A 257 15.40 -4.13 -9.75
CA VAL A 257 14.53 -3.02 -10.16
C VAL A 257 14.60 -2.90 -11.68
N VAL A 258 13.43 -2.75 -12.29
CA VAL A 258 13.29 -2.44 -13.71
C VAL A 258 12.40 -1.21 -13.85
N ILE A 259 12.85 -0.21 -14.61
CA ILE A 259 12.09 1.04 -14.83
C ILE A 259 11.81 1.22 -16.32
N HIS A 260 10.55 1.47 -16.66
CA HIS A 260 10.08 1.73 -18.03
C HIS A 260 9.53 3.17 -18.18
N ASP A 261 9.72 3.77 -19.35
CA ASP A 261 9.14 5.07 -19.76
C ASP A 261 8.13 4.86 -20.89
N GLY A 262 6.89 4.51 -20.55
CA GLY A 262 5.81 4.33 -21.52
C GLY A 262 5.87 3.04 -22.36
N ASP A 263 6.96 2.77 -23.09
CA ASP A 263 7.14 1.53 -23.86
C ASP A 263 7.79 0.43 -23.00
N ASP A 264 7.06 -0.67 -22.82
CA ASP A 264 7.50 -1.83 -22.02
C ASP A 264 8.64 -2.63 -22.69
N LYS A 265 9.05 -2.28 -23.92
CA LYS A 265 10.10 -3.01 -24.65
C LYS A 265 11.52 -2.77 -24.16
N THR A 266 11.88 -1.54 -23.79
CA THR A 266 13.26 -1.21 -23.41
C THR A 266 13.30 -0.51 -22.04
N PRO A 267 13.91 -1.12 -21.01
CA PRO A 267 13.99 -0.49 -19.71
C PRO A 267 14.98 0.68 -19.71
N ARG A 268 14.59 1.79 -19.08
CA ARG A 268 15.48 2.92 -18.78
C ARG A 268 16.54 2.56 -17.75
N LEU A 269 16.22 1.63 -16.87
CA LEU A 269 17.09 1.14 -15.81
C LEU A 269 16.82 -0.33 -15.56
N VAL A 270 17.91 -1.09 -15.44
CA VAL A 270 17.94 -2.37 -14.74
C VAL A 270 18.98 -2.24 -13.64
N LEU A 271 18.55 -2.44 -12.39
CA LEU A 271 19.39 -2.48 -11.21
C LEU A 271 19.21 -3.84 -10.54
N ILE A 272 20.29 -4.54 -10.22
CA ILE A 272 20.29 -5.80 -9.48
C ILE A 272 21.29 -5.67 -8.35
N ASP A 273 20.78 -5.66 -7.12
CA ASP A 273 21.53 -5.79 -5.88
C ASP A 273 21.41 -7.25 -5.43
N ARG A 274 22.50 -8.02 -5.55
CA ARG A 274 22.51 -9.48 -5.36
C ARG A 274 22.45 -9.92 -3.91
N ASN A 275 22.79 -9.06 -2.95
CA ASN A 275 22.77 -9.36 -1.52
C ASN A 275 21.78 -8.48 -0.72
N ALA A 276 21.12 -7.54 -1.41
CA ALA A 276 20.11 -6.62 -0.91
C ALA A 276 20.59 -5.73 0.25
N ASP A 277 21.89 -5.45 0.32
CA ASP A 277 22.49 -4.62 1.38
C ASP A 277 22.40 -3.12 1.08
N GLY A 278 21.99 -2.75 -0.14
CA GLY A 278 21.86 -1.38 -0.59
C GLY A 278 23.17 -0.66 -0.89
N ARG A 279 24.27 -1.39 -1.06
CA ARG A 279 25.58 -0.89 -1.49
C ARG A 279 25.95 -1.55 -2.80
N ILE A 280 26.09 -0.78 -3.87
CA ILE A 280 26.35 -1.38 -5.18
C ILE A 280 27.83 -1.77 -5.29
N SER A 281 28.07 -3.06 -5.41
CA SER A 281 29.38 -3.68 -5.56
C SER A 281 29.67 -4.09 -7.02
N PRO A 282 30.90 -4.51 -7.36
CA PRO A 282 31.20 -5.06 -8.68
C PRO A 282 30.47 -6.37 -9.01
N LEU A 283 29.84 -7.03 -8.02
CA LEU A 283 29.03 -8.23 -8.25
C LEU A 283 27.59 -7.87 -8.67
N ASP A 284 27.20 -6.62 -8.50
CA ASP A 284 25.86 -6.11 -8.81
C ASP A 284 25.78 -5.62 -10.27
N GLU A 285 24.56 -5.40 -10.75
CA GLU A 285 24.33 -4.95 -12.12
C GLU A 285 23.56 -3.63 -12.10
N VAL A 286 24.09 -2.60 -12.77
CA VAL A 286 23.37 -1.35 -12.99
C VAL A 286 23.59 -0.92 -14.43
N ARG A 287 22.51 -0.87 -15.23
CA ARG A 287 22.58 -0.48 -16.65
C ARG A 287 21.33 0.25 -17.11
N GLY A 288 21.44 0.97 -18.22
CA GLY A 288 20.34 1.71 -18.84
C GLY A 288 20.64 3.21 -18.96
N THR A 289 19.72 3.95 -19.58
CA THR A 289 19.89 5.39 -19.84
C THR A 289 19.92 6.23 -18.57
N LEU A 290 19.27 5.78 -17.49
CA LEU A 290 19.29 6.48 -16.20
C LEU A 290 20.66 6.47 -15.48
N VAL A 291 21.62 5.67 -15.96
CA VAL A 291 22.97 5.56 -15.39
C VAL A 291 23.92 6.67 -15.89
N GLN A 292 23.65 7.25 -17.06
CA GLN A 292 24.56 8.17 -17.72
C GLN A 292 24.92 9.37 -16.81
N GLY A 293 26.22 9.56 -16.57
CA GLY A 293 26.75 10.65 -15.75
C GLY A 293 26.56 10.50 -14.23
N ARG A 294 26.24 9.30 -13.72
CA ARG A 294 25.98 9.05 -12.30
C ARG A 294 26.81 7.87 -11.78
N SER A 295 27.16 7.90 -10.48
CA SER A 295 27.66 6.69 -9.80
C SER A 295 26.52 5.70 -9.56
N PHE A 296 26.85 4.42 -9.40
CA PHE A 296 25.84 3.41 -9.13
C PHE A 296 25.10 3.62 -7.80
N ASP A 297 25.81 4.07 -6.76
CA ASP A 297 25.19 4.45 -5.48
C ASP A 297 24.19 5.61 -5.66
N ALA A 298 24.52 6.61 -6.48
CA ALA A 298 23.60 7.70 -6.77
C ALA A 298 22.36 7.21 -7.53
N VAL A 299 22.50 6.24 -8.44
CA VAL A 299 21.36 5.61 -9.13
C VAL A 299 20.49 4.85 -8.14
N TYR A 300 21.08 4.03 -7.26
CA TYR A 300 20.36 3.31 -6.22
C TYR A 300 19.59 4.26 -5.30
N ASP A 301 20.22 5.35 -4.85
CA ASP A 301 19.59 6.36 -4.01
C ASP A 301 18.40 7.06 -4.68
N ILE A 302 18.51 7.38 -5.97
CA ILE A 302 17.41 7.99 -6.74
C ILE A 302 16.22 7.02 -6.81
N VAL A 303 16.47 5.73 -7.08
CA VAL A 303 15.43 4.69 -7.10
C VAL A 303 14.77 4.55 -5.72
N ARG A 304 15.57 4.45 -4.66
CA ARG A 304 15.08 4.34 -3.29
C ARG A 304 14.21 5.55 -2.92
N LYS A 305 14.67 6.76 -3.23
CA LYS A 305 13.89 8.01 -3.02
C LYS A 305 12.59 8.01 -3.82
N ALA A 306 12.58 7.46 -5.04
CA ALA A 306 11.39 7.37 -5.86
C ALA A 306 10.32 6.47 -5.23
N VAL A 307 10.72 5.32 -4.68
CA VAL A 307 9.81 4.43 -3.94
C VAL A 307 9.32 5.08 -2.65
N VAL A 308 10.23 5.64 -1.84
CA VAL A 308 9.86 6.35 -0.60
C VAL A 308 8.84 7.45 -0.89
N ALA A 309 9.04 8.23 -1.95
CA ALA A 309 8.12 9.31 -2.30
C ALA A 309 6.70 8.81 -2.60
N VAL A 310 6.57 7.65 -3.25
CA VAL A 310 5.27 7.02 -3.53
C VAL A 310 4.61 6.53 -2.23
N LEU A 311 5.35 5.82 -1.37
CA LEU A 311 4.85 5.36 -0.07
C LEU A 311 4.43 6.52 0.84
N SER A 312 5.23 7.60 0.90
CA SER A 312 4.95 8.81 1.68
C SER A 312 3.68 9.54 1.25
N ARG A 313 3.17 9.31 0.03
CA ARG A 313 1.91 9.88 -0.46
C ARG A 313 0.73 8.90 -0.40
N GLY A 314 0.97 7.67 0.06
CA GLY A 314 -0.05 6.63 0.06
C GLY A 314 -0.37 6.07 -1.34
N GLU A 315 0.46 6.33 -2.34
CA GLU A 315 0.24 5.97 -3.76
C GLU A 315 0.69 4.53 -4.06
N ILE A 316 0.33 3.59 -3.20
CA ILE A 316 0.71 2.17 -3.34
C ILE A 316 -0.38 1.38 -4.09
N PRO A 317 -0.05 0.32 -4.84
CA PRO A 317 -1.07 -0.54 -5.46
C PRO A 317 -2.06 -1.09 -4.44
N GLU A 318 -3.34 -1.17 -4.81
CA GLU A 318 -4.41 -1.72 -3.97
C GLU A 318 -4.10 -3.15 -3.50
N SER A 319 -3.46 -3.95 -4.35
CA SER A 319 -3.01 -5.32 -4.03
C SER A 319 -2.02 -5.41 -2.86
N ALA A 320 -1.37 -4.30 -2.50
CA ALA A 320 -0.46 -4.20 -1.36
C ALA A 320 -1.11 -3.54 -0.12
N LEU A 321 -2.31 -2.97 -0.25
CA LEU A 321 -3.10 -2.40 0.85
C LEU A 321 -4.14 -3.38 1.36
N MET A 322 -4.82 -4.05 0.44
CA MET A 322 -5.93 -4.92 0.72
C MET A 322 -5.67 -6.26 0.09
N ASP A 323 -5.50 -7.28 0.93
CA ASP A 323 -5.26 -8.65 0.51
C ASP A 323 -6.55 -9.36 0.07
N HIS A 324 -7.36 -8.66 -0.74
CA HIS A 324 -8.57 -9.18 -1.34
C HIS A 324 -8.21 -10.14 -2.47
N THR A 325 -7.80 -11.35 -2.09
CA THR A 325 -7.84 -12.50 -3.00
C THR A 325 -9.19 -13.21 -2.82
N GLY A 326 -10.27 -12.53 -3.22
CA GLY A 326 -11.55 -13.17 -3.52
C GLY A 326 -11.70 -13.33 -5.03
N PRO A 327 -12.19 -14.47 -5.55
CA PRO A 327 -12.62 -14.50 -6.95
C PRO A 327 -13.69 -13.41 -7.13
N GLU A 328 -13.76 -12.80 -8.32
CA GLU A 328 -14.95 -12.01 -8.69
C GLU A 328 -16.22 -12.78 -8.28
N PRO A 329 -17.27 -12.09 -7.80
CA PRO A 329 -18.54 -12.75 -7.56
C PRO A 329 -19.04 -13.32 -8.88
N GLY A 330 -18.73 -14.59 -9.11
CA GLY A 330 -19.26 -15.38 -10.20
C GLY A 330 -20.77 -15.30 -10.12
N THR A 331 -21.36 -14.82 -11.20
CA THR A 331 -22.78 -14.87 -11.48
C THR A 331 -23.28 -16.28 -11.16
N SER A 332 -23.95 -16.42 -10.01
CA SER A 332 -24.70 -17.62 -9.69
C SER A 332 -25.88 -17.65 -10.66
N GLN A 333 -25.69 -18.28 -11.82
CA GLN A 333 -26.81 -18.81 -12.57
C GLN A 333 -27.44 -19.88 -11.70
N SER A 334 -28.65 -19.57 -11.23
CA SER A 334 -29.60 -20.54 -10.73
C SER A 334 -29.68 -21.71 -11.71
N ARG A 335 -29.28 -22.89 -11.25
CA ARG A 335 -29.74 -24.16 -11.82
C ARG A 335 -30.59 -24.83 -10.77
N ASP A 336 -31.89 -24.76 -11.02
CA ASP A 336 -32.91 -25.80 -10.86
C ASP A 336 -32.69 -26.86 -9.77
N ALA A 337 -33.59 -26.82 -8.79
CA ALA A 337 -34.25 -28.00 -8.23
C ALA A 337 -35.72 -27.64 -7.93
#